data_AF-T1EW88-F1
#
_entry.id   AF-T1EW88-F1
#
_cell.length_a   1.000
_cell.length_b   1.000
_cell.length_c   1.000
_cell.angle_alpha   90.00
_cell.angle_beta   90.00
_cell.angle_gamma   90.00
#
_symmetry.space_group_name_H-M   'P 1'
#
loop_
_entity.id
_entity.type
_entity.pdbx_description
1 polymer ?
#
loop_
_entity_poly.entity_id
_entity_poly.type
_entity_poly.pdbx_seq_one_letter_code
_entity_poly.pdbx_strand_id
1 'polypeptide(L)'
;MANKDKSLCCECNKVCTADNLCCITYRVFCHPKCGGITEDLFKKIAKISNFIWSHSNCLSVSTSNLEYARSFGDIKEKQEAMDAKLTVLQEGYNKLLETIKVMNVSIKNTETNSDGLVTECDITKYHRLKSSGDRRRPVLIKFNDRSKKNLIMENLCKIKYLETELTKIGVSHDLNKEHGEERKKLVEEAKEKQKNNQNNNKE
;
A
#
# COMPACT_ATOMS: atom_id res chain seq x y z
N MET A 1 25.92 57.03 23.37
CA MET A 1 26.25 56.80 24.78
C MET A 1 25.01 56.19 25.43
N ALA A 2 24.93 54.86 25.48
CA ALA A 2 23.72 54.17 25.94
C ALA A 2 23.64 54.19 27.48
N ASN A 3 22.50 54.65 27.99
CA ASN A 3 22.13 54.58 29.41
C ASN A 3 22.26 53.12 29.87
N LYS A 4 23.24 52.81 30.73
CA LYS A 4 23.26 51.55 31.47
C LYS A 4 22.12 51.64 32.47
N ASP A 5 21.02 50.92 32.23
CA ASP A 5 19.96 50.74 33.21
C ASP A 5 20.59 50.29 34.53
N LYS A 6 20.52 51.16 35.53
CA LYS A 6 21.06 50.91 36.86
C LYS A 6 20.15 49.87 37.52
N SER A 7 20.52 48.60 37.45
CA SER A 7 19.80 47.54 38.17
C SER A 7 19.99 47.70 39.68
N LEU A 8 18.96 47.41 40.46
CA LEU A 8 18.99 47.45 41.93
C LEU A 8 19.28 46.05 42.48
N CYS A 9 20.07 46.00 43.56
CA CYS A 9 20.33 44.79 44.30
C CYS A 9 19.07 44.35 45.05
N CYS A 10 18.67 43.09 44.88
CA CYS A 10 17.47 42.53 45.52
C CYS A 10 17.54 42.45 47.05
N GLU A 11 18.73 42.51 47.64
CA GLU A 11 18.91 42.38 49.09
C GLU A 11 19.02 43.74 49.80
N CYS A 12 19.80 44.67 49.23
CA CYS A 12 20.08 45.96 49.87
C CYS A 12 19.46 47.18 49.17
N ASN A 13 18.76 46.96 48.05
CA ASN A 13 18.11 47.98 47.22
C ASN A 13 19.04 49.12 46.75
N LYS A 14 20.35 48.88 46.71
CA LYS A 14 21.36 49.80 46.17
C LYS A 14 21.71 49.42 44.74
N VAL A 15 22.20 50.38 43.97
CA VAL A 15 22.60 50.18 42.57
C VAL A 15 23.69 49.12 42.44
N CYS A 16 23.46 48.17 41.54
CA CYS A 16 24.42 47.17 41.09
C CYS A 16 25.32 47.74 39.99
N THR A 17 26.62 47.41 40.03
CA THR A 17 27.60 47.82 39.02
C THR A 17 27.61 46.80 37.88
N ALA A 18 28.70 46.65 37.10
CA ALA A 18 28.74 45.65 36.02
C ALA A 18 28.97 44.21 36.56
N ASP A 19 29.54 44.08 37.75
CA ASP A 19 30.02 42.83 38.33
C ASP A 19 29.07 42.32 39.42
N ASN A 20 27.96 41.71 39.00
CA ASN A 20 26.86 41.31 39.87
C ASN A 20 26.57 39.81 39.73
N LEU A 21 25.96 39.23 40.77
CA LEU A 21 25.32 37.93 40.68
C LEU A 21 23.92 38.11 40.06
N CYS A 22 23.50 37.13 39.25
CA CYS A 22 22.16 37.08 38.67
C CYS A 22 21.50 35.76 39.05
N CYS A 23 20.36 35.82 39.72
CA CYS A 23 19.61 34.62 40.10
C CYS A 23 18.94 34.02 38.87
N ILE A 24 19.20 32.75 38.56
CA ILE A 24 18.61 32.09 37.38
C ILE A 24 17.08 31.97 37.46
N THR A 25 16.52 31.86 38.66
CA THR A 25 15.08 31.65 38.88
C THR A 25 14.26 32.91 38.66
N TYR A 26 14.69 34.04 39.25
CA TYR A 26 13.92 35.28 39.22
C TYR A 26 14.53 36.38 38.36
N ARG A 27 15.71 36.13 37.75
CA ARG A 27 16.44 37.09 36.90
C ARG A 27 16.72 38.44 37.59
N VAL A 28 16.86 38.42 38.92
CA VAL A 28 17.21 39.59 39.74
C VAL A 28 18.70 39.65 40.02
N PHE A 29 19.21 40.86 40.22
CA PHE A 29 20.62 41.13 40.48
C PHE A 29 20.92 41.24 41.97
N CYS A 30 22.07 40.72 42.39
CA CYS A 30 22.56 40.82 43.76
C CYS A 30 24.05 41.16 43.77
N HIS A 31 24.49 42.01 44.71
CA HIS A 31 25.93 42.21 44.90
C HIS A 31 26.58 40.92 45.38
N PRO A 32 27.83 40.61 44.96
CA PRO A 32 28.54 39.41 45.43
C PRO A 32 28.55 39.29 46.96
N LYS A 33 28.85 40.39 47.66
CA LYS A 33 28.84 40.45 49.14
C LYS A 33 27.45 40.20 49.74
N CYS A 34 26.40 40.76 49.15
CA CYS A 34 25.02 40.53 49.60
C CYS A 34 24.58 39.08 49.38
N GLY A 35 25.10 38.42 48.34
CA GLY A 35 24.93 36.99 48.10
C GLY A 35 25.88 36.09 48.91
N GLY A 36 26.64 36.64 49.86
CA GLY A 36 27.58 35.88 50.70
C GLY A 36 28.89 35.46 50.02
N ILE A 37 29.20 36.01 48.84
CA ILE A 37 30.42 35.70 48.09
C ILE A 37 31.46 36.80 48.30
N THR A 38 32.66 36.41 48.73
CA THR A 38 33.80 37.33 48.87
C THR A 38 34.32 37.77 47.49
N GLU A 39 34.92 38.95 47.41
CA GLU A 39 35.44 39.47 46.13
C GLU A 39 36.48 38.55 45.48
N ASP A 40 37.36 37.93 46.28
CA ASP A 40 38.38 37.00 45.79
C ASP A 40 37.76 35.73 45.20
N LEU A 41 36.70 35.22 45.84
CA LEU A 41 35.95 34.07 45.33
C LEU A 41 35.17 34.44 44.06
N PHE A 42 34.56 35.63 44.04
CA PHE A 42 33.86 36.12 42.86
C PHE A 42 34.78 36.25 41.64
N LYS A 43 36.01 36.77 41.81
CA LYS A 43 37.02 36.82 40.73
C LYS A 43 37.39 35.45 40.17
N LYS A 44 37.36 34.39 40.99
CA LYS A 44 37.61 33.01 40.54
C LYS A 44 36.39 32.47 39.78
N ILE A 45 35.20 32.69 40.33
CA ILE A 45 33.93 32.24 39.75
C ILE A 45 33.65 32.94 38.42
N ALA A 46 33.95 34.23 38.29
CA ALA A 46 33.76 35.01 37.07
C ALA A 46 34.55 34.48 35.88
N LYS A 47 35.58 33.64 36.10
CA LYS A 47 36.34 32.96 35.03
C LYS A 47 35.64 31.71 34.49
N ILE A 48 34.59 31.24 35.17
CA ILE A 48 33.85 30.03 34.80
C ILE A 48 32.68 30.46 33.91
N SER A 49 32.70 30.07 32.63
CA SER A 49 31.69 30.50 31.65
C SER A 49 30.27 29.97 31.94
N ASN A 50 30.16 28.84 32.64
CA ASN A 50 28.90 28.14 32.89
C ASN A 50 28.49 28.17 34.37
N PHE A 51 28.99 29.13 35.13
CA PHE A 51 28.59 29.29 36.52
C PHE A 51 27.15 29.82 36.61
N ILE A 52 26.33 29.14 37.41
CA ILE A 52 24.94 29.51 37.67
C ILE A 52 24.80 29.77 39.17
N TRP A 53 24.15 30.88 39.50
CA TRP A 53 23.85 31.26 40.88
C TRP A 53 22.34 31.38 41.12
N SER A 54 21.90 31.00 42.31
CA SER A 54 20.53 31.15 42.79
C SER A 54 20.54 31.47 44.29
N HIS A 55 19.52 32.17 44.79
CA HIS A 55 19.36 32.37 46.23
C HIS A 55 19.08 31.03 46.92
N SER A 56 19.40 30.93 48.21
CA SER A 56 19.12 29.74 49.03
C SER A 56 17.65 29.29 48.94
N ASN A 57 16.71 30.24 48.99
CA ASN A 57 15.28 29.94 48.87
C ASN A 57 14.84 29.59 47.43
N CYS A 58 15.68 29.87 46.43
CA CYS A 58 15.44 29.53 45.03
C CYS A 58 16.04 28.16 44.65
N LEU A 59 16.83 27.55 45.55
CA LEU A 59 17.62 26.36 45.26
C LEU A 59 16.72 25.18 44.86
N SER A 60 15.63 24.95 45.59
CA SER A 60 14.66 23.88 45.31
C SER A 60 14.04 23.98 43.92
N VAL A 61 13.72 25.19 43.46
CA VAL A 61 13.19 25.43 42.11
C VAL A 61 14.28 25.20 41.06
N SER A 62 15.51 25.63 41.34
CA SER A 62 16.62 25.44 40.40
C SER A 62 17.05 23.98 40.25
N THR A 63 16.98 23.18 41.31
CA THR A 63 17.26 21.74 41.26
C THR A 63 16.20 21.00 40.45
N SER A 64 14.91 21.30 40.66
CA SER A 64 13.84 20.70 39.86
C SER A 64 13.96 21.07 38.38
N ASN A 65 14.26 22.34 38.06
CA ASN A 65 14.46 22.75 36.67
C ASN A 65 15.64 22.05 35.98
N LEU A 66 16.70 21.71 36.72
CA LEU A 66 17.83 20.94 36.20
C LEU A 66 17.46 19.48 35.93
N GLU A 67 16.65 18.87 36.80
CA GLU A 67 16.10 17.53 36.60
C GLU A 67 15.18 17.48 35.37
N TYR A 68 14.33 18.49 35.19
CA TYR A 68 13.52 18.64 33.97
C TYR A 68 14.39 18.76 32.73
N ALA A 69 15.45 19.58 32.76
CA ALA A 69 16.34 19.74 31.60
C ALA A 69 17.01 18.41 31.18
N ARG A 70 17.37 17.57 32.16
CA ARG A 70 17.90 16.22 31.89
C ARG A 70 16.85 15.30 31.28
N SER A 71 15.65 15.25 31.85
CA SER A 71 14.58 14.39 31.33
C SER A 71 14.11 14.83 29.94
N PHE A 72 14.10 16.13 29.63
CA PHE A 72 13.86 16.62 28.27
C PHE A 72 14.93 16.16 27.27
N GLY A 73 16.20 16.09 27.69
CA GLY A 73 17.28 15.51 26.90
C GLY A 73 17.02 14.04 26.55
N ASP A 74 16.68 13.23 27.54
CA ASP A 74 16.38 11.81 27.37
C ASP A 74 15.15 11.58 26.48
N ILE A 75 14.12 12.41 26.62
CA ILE A 75 12.91 12.35 25.78
C ILE A 75 13.26 12.69 24.34
N LYS A 76 14.09 13.71 24.11
CA LYS A 76 14.52 14.12 22.78
C LYS A 76 15.31 13.00 22.09
N GLU A 77 16.24 12.37 22.79
CA GLU A 77 17.01 11.23 22.25
C GLU A 77 16.09 10.05 21.89
N LYS A 78 15.11 9.74 22.75
CA LYS A 78 14.11 8.70 22.44
C LYS A 78 13.22 9.07 21.25
N GLN A 79 12.87 10.34 21.09
CA GLN A 79 12.10 10.83 19.95
C GLN A 79 12.89 10.64 18.65
N GLU A 80 14.16 11.04 18.62
CA GLU A 80 15.04 10.86 17.46
C GLU A 80 15.21 9.38 17.11
N ALA A 81 15.34 8.50 18.12
CA ALA A 81 15.41 7.05 17.91
C ALA A 81 14.10 6.45 17.37
N MET A 82 12.93 6.96 17.78
CA MET A 82 11.64 6.55 17.23
C MET A 82 11.47 6.99 15.78
N ASP A 83 11.85 8.22 15.46
CA ASP A 83 11.75 8.76 14.11
C ASP A 83 12.63 7.96 13.13
N ALA A 84 13.84 7.57 13.54
CA ALA A 84 14.70 6.69 12.74
C ALA A 84 14.05 5.32 12.47
N LYS A 85 13.38 4.71 13.45
CA LYS A 85 12.63 3.45 13.27
C LYS A 85 11.45 3.62 12.32
N LEU A 86 10.77 4.77 12.37
CA LEU A 86 9.65 5.09 11.49
C LEU A 86 10.10 5.11 10.02
N THR A 87 11.25 5.72 9.73
CA THR A 87 11.82 5.77 8.38
C THR A 87 12.11 4.36 7.84
N VAL A 88 12.73 3.49 8.64
CA VAL A 88 13.01 2.10 8.23
C VAL A 88 11.73 1.33 7.93
N LEU A 89 10.68 1.51 8.73
CA LEU A 89 9.37 0.87 8.50
C LEU A 89 8.72 1.39 7.21
N GLN A 90 8.79 2.69 6.94
CA GLN A 90 8.26 3.28 5.70
C GLN A 90 8.97 2.74 4.46
N GLU A 91 10.29 2.60 4.50
CA GLU A 91 11.06 1.98 3.42
C GLU A 91 10.67 0.51 3.19
N GLY A 92 10.50 -0.25 4.27
CA GLY A 92 10.03 -1.64 4.22
C GLY A 92 8.63 -1.75 3.58
N TYR A 93 7.72 -0.87 3.96
CA TYR A 93 6.37 -0.81 3.39
C TYR A 93 6.40 -0.51 1.88
N ASN A 94 7.21 0.45 1.43
CA ASN A 94 7.32 0.79 0.01
C ASN A 94 7.84 -0.38 -0.83
N LYS A 95 8.86 -1.11 -0.34
CA LYS A 95 9.36 -2.32 -1.01
C LYS A 95 8.30 -3.42 -1.11
N LEU A 96 7.51 -3.60 -0.07
CA LEU A 96 6.39 -4.56 -0.10
C LEU A 96 5.34 -4.15 -1.14
N LEU A 97 5.01 -2.86 -1.19
CA LEU A 97 4.04 -2.31 -2.15
C LEU A 97 4.51 -2.50 -3.60
N GLU A 98 5.79 -2.28 -3.88
CA GLU A 98 6.39 -2.57 -5.19
C GLU A 98 6.32 -4.05 -5.54
N THR A 99 6.64 -4.93 -4.59
CA THR A 99 6.56 -6.39 -4.78
C THR A 99 5.14 -6.82 -5.14
N ILE A 100 4.13 -6.29 -4.43
CA ILE A 100 2.72 -6.55 -4.72
C ILE A 100 2.34 -6.08 -6.13
N LYS A 101 2.82 -4.91 -6.56
CA LYS A 101 2.57 -4.42 -7.93
C LYS A 101 3.12 -5.37 -8.98
N VAL A 102 4.35 -5.85 -8.80
CA VAL A 102 4.99 -6.82 -9.72
C VAL A 102 4.23 -8.15 -9.76
N MET A 103 3.82 -8.66 -8.59
CA MET A 103 2.99 -9.88 -8.51
C MET A 103 1.65 -9.70 -9.23
N ASN A 104 0.98 -8.55 -9.07
CA ASN A 104 -0.29 -8.29 -9.75
C ASN A 104 -0.17 -8.23 -11.28
N VAL A 105 0.93 -7.67 -11.80
CA VAL A 105 1.21 -7.72 -13.26
C VAL A 105 1.39 -9.16 -13.72
N SER A 106 2.11 -9.96 -12.94
CA SER A 106 2.36 -11.38 -13.24
C SER A 106 1.05 -12.19 -13.22
N ILE A 107 0.18 -11.96 -12.24
CA ILE A 107 -1.13 -12.62 -12.13
C ILE A 107 -2.03 -12.24 -13.31
N LYS A 108 -2.11 -10.95 -13.67
CA LYS A 108 -2.88 -10.51 -14.85
C LYS A 108 -2.41 -11.19 -16.13
N ASN A 109 -1.10 -11.34 -16.32
CA ASN A 109 -0.53 -12.03 -17.46
C ASN A 109 -0.85 -13.54 -17.46
N THR A 110 -1.00 -14.16 -16.29
CA THR A 110 -1.44 -15.57 -16.19
C THR A 110 -2.95 -15.74 -16.41
N GLU A 111 -3.79 -14.79 -15.96
CA GLU A 111 -5.23 -14.81 -16.20
C GLU A 111 -5.54 -14.66 -17.70
N THR A 112 -4.80 -13.81 -18.42
CA THR A 112 -4.92 -13.69 -19.90
C THR A 112 -4.54 -14.95 -20.68
N ASN A 113 -3.81 -15.89 -20.07
CA ASN A 113 -3.50 -17.19 -20.68
C ASN A 113 -4.58 -18.26 -20.39
N SER A 114 -5.52 -18.00 -19.49
CA SER A 114 -6.63 -18.93 -19.17
C SER A 114 -7.92 -18.63 -19.94
N ASP A 115 -8.02 -17.47 -20.59
CA ASP A 115 -9.17 -17.08 -21.40
C ASP A 115 -9.44 -18.05 -22.56
N GLY A 116 -8.40 -18.77 -23.03
CA GLY A 116 -8.50 -19.76 -24.11
C GLY A 116 -8.74 -21.22 -23.68
N LEU A 117 -8.84 -21.53 -22.39
CA LEU A 117 -9.03 -22.91 -21.91
C LEU A 117 -10.42 -23.10 -21.32
N VAL A 118 -11.03 -24.25 -21.59
CA VAL A 118 -12.30 -24.68 -21.02
C VAL A 118 -12.01 -25.76 -20.00
N THR A 119 -12.43 -25.54 -18.76
CA THR A 119 -12.22 -26.44 -17.62
C THR A 119 -13.57 -26.96 -17.09
N GLU A 120 -13.54 -27.94 -16.19
CA GLU A 120 -14.77 -28.47 -15.57
C GLU A 120 -15.55 -27.40 -14.79
N CYS A 121 -14.86 -26.40 -14.23
CA CYS A 121 -15.49 -25.26 -13.54
C CYS A 121 -16.37 -24.42 -14.48
N ASP A 122 -16.15 -24.50 -15.80
CA ASP A 122 -16.95 -23.78 -16.79
C ASP A 122 -18.29 -24.47 -17.10
N ILE A 123 -18.50 -25.68 -16.60
CA ILE A 123 -19.72 -26.46 -16.81
C ILE A 123 -20.64 -26.29 -15.60
N THR A 124 -21.76 -25.61 -15.79
CA THR A 124 -22.77 -25.44 -14.72
C THR A 124 -23.56 -26.72 -14.49
N LYS A 125 -23.99 -27.39 -15.56
CA LYS A 125 -24.81 -28.61 -15.49
C LYS A 125 -24.59 -29.47 -16.73
N TYR A 126 -24.66 -30.78 -16.57
CA TYR A 126 -24.81 -31.70 -17.69
C TYR A 126 -25.79 -32.82 -17.34
N HIS A 127 -26.59 -33.26 -18.31
CA HIS A 127 -27.51 -34.39 -18.12
C HIS A 127 -27.84 -35.03 -19.47
N ARG A 128 -28.31 -36.29 -19.47
CA ARG A 128 -28.69 -36.99 -20.69
C ARG A 128 -30.17 -36.72 -21.04
N LEU A 129 -30.45 -36.40 -22.31
CA LEU A 129 -31.82 -36.10 -22.80
C LEU A 129 -32.75 -37.33 -22.73
N LYS A 130 -34.08 -37.18 -22.79
CA LYS A 130 -34.98 -38.36 -22.79
C LYS A 130 -34.84 -39.11 -24.12
N SER A 131 -34.82 -40.45 -24.08
CA SER A 131 -34.69 -41.29 -25.29
C SER A 131 -36.05 -41.52 -25.94
N SER A 132 -36.06 -41.61 -27.28
CA SER A 132 -37.19 -42.05 -28.08
C SER A 132 -36.86 -43.30 -28.93
N GLY A 133 -35.75 -44.02 -28.65
CA GLY A 133 -35.36 -45.23 -29.41
C GLY A 133 -34.03 -45.89 -28.98
N ASP A 134 -33.51 -46.77 -29.84
CA ASP A 134 -32.33 -47.67 -29.62
C ASP A 134 -30.95 -46.99 -29.82
N ARG A 135 -30.90 -45.66 -29.93
CA ARG A 135 -29.64 -44.92 -30.10
C ARG A 135 -29.09 -44.46 -28.75
N ARG A 136 -27.75 -44.38 -28.63
CA ARG A 136 -27.09 -43.77 -27.46
C ARG A 136 -27.61 -42.36 -27.24
N ARG A 137 -28.08 -42.13 -26.01
CA ARG A 137 -28.75 -40.90 -25.58
C ARG A 137 -27.79 -39.69 -25.56
N PRO A 138 -28.12 -38.57 -26.24
CA PRO A 138 -27.30 -37.37 -26.24
C PRO A 138 -27.15 -36.74 -24.84
N VAL A 139 -26.03 -36.04 -24.64
CA VAL A 139 -25.74 -35.27 -23.41
C VAL A 139 -25.96 -33.79 -23.70
N LEU A 140 -26.75 -33.13 -22.86
CA LEU A 140 -26.89 -31.68 -22.86
C LEU A 140 -25.94 -31.08 -21.81
N ILE A 141 -25.12 -30.12 -22.22
CA ILE A 141 -24.14 -29.43 -21.38
C ILE A 141 -24.48 -27.94 -21.34
N LYS A 142 -24.59 -27.38 -20.14
CA LYS A 142 -24.78 -25.96 -19.89
C LYS A 142 -23.47 -25.35 -19.37
N PHE A 143 -22.96 -24.37 -20.09
CA PHE A 143 -21.79 -23.60 -19.70
C PHE A 143 -22.17 -22.39 -18.83
N ASN A 144 -21.22 -21.92 -18.02
CA ASN A 144 -21.29 -20.68 -17.26
C ASN A 144 -21.35 -19.44 -18.18
N ASP A 145 -20.56 -19.46 -19.26
CA ASP A 145 -20.36 -18.35 -20.17
C ASP A 145 -20.55 -18.78 -21.65
N ARG A 146 -21.13 -17.87 -22.43
CA ARG A 146 -21.33 -18.01 -23.87
C ARG A 146 -19.98 -18.04 -24.60
N SER A 147 -18.98 -17.30 -24.13
CA SER A 147 -17.67 -17.22 -24.79
C SER A 147 -16.97 -18.60 -24.81
N LYS A 148 -17.00 -19.32 -23.69
CA LYS A 148 -16.46 -20.69 -23.58
C LYS A 148 -17.19 -21.66 -24.50
N LYS A 149 -18.53 -21.58 -24.58
CA LYS A 149 -19.32 -22.37 -25.54
C LYS A 149 -18.91 -22.08 -26.99
N ASN A 150 -18.77 -20.81 -27.37
CA ASN A 150 -18.39 -20.42 -28.73
C ASN A 150 -16.98 -20.92 -29.08
N LEU A 151 -16.04 -20.78 -28.15
CA LEU A 151 -14.65 -21.24 -28.31
C LEU A 151 -14.56 -22.74 -28.62
N ILE A 152 -15.38 -23.58 -27.96
CA ILE A 152 -15.45 -25.01 -28.28
C ILE A 152 -15.98 -25.20 -29.70
N MET A 153 -17.10 -24.55 -30.02
CA MET A 153 -17.79 -24.71 -31.31
C MET A 153 -16.91 -24.30 -32.49
N GLU A 154 -16.12 -23.23 -32.35
CA GLU A 154 -15.15 -22.77 -33.35
C GLU A 154 -13.98 -23.74 -33.53
N ASN A 155 -13.53 -24.39 -32.46
CA ASN A 155 -12.41 -25.33 -32.49
C ASN A 155 -12.81 -26.79 -32.80
N LEU A 156 -14.11 -27.11 -32.90
CA LEU A 156 -14.58 -28.48 -33.19
C LEU A 156 -13.96 -29.10 -34.44
N CYS A 157 -13.76 -28.30 -35.49
CA CYS A 157 -13.14 -28.77 -36.72
C CYS A 157 -11.71 -29.26 -36.47
N LYS A 158 -10.93 -28.54 -35.64
CA LYS A 158 -9.54 -28.89 -35.30
C LYS A 158 -9.47 -30.18 -34.50
N ILE A 159 -10.37 -30.35 -33.52
CA ILE A 159 -10.42 -31.54 -32.65
C ILE A 159 -10.64 -32.82 -33.45
N LYS A 160 -11.48 -32.77 -34.49
CA LYS A 160 -11.73 -33.92 -35.37
C LYS A 160 -10.51 -34.37 -36.18
N TYR A 161 -9.53 -33.49 -36.41
CA TYR A 161 -8.29 -33.85 -37.10
C TYR A 161 -7.23 -34.47 -36.17
N LEU A 162 -7.32 -34.22 -34.85
CA LEU A 162 -6.32 -34.68 -33.89
C LEU A 162 -6.49 -36.16 -33.55
N GLU A 163 -7.73 -36.66 -33.50
CA GLU A 163 -8.01 -38.03 -33.09
C GLU A 163 -9.18 -38.63 -33.86
N THR A 164 -8.96 -39.81 -34.44
CA THR A 164 -9.93 -40.50 -35.30
C THR A 164 -11.15 -40.98 -34.51
N GLU A 165 -11.02 -41.26 -33.21
CA GLU A 165 -12.17 -41.64 -32.37
C GLU A 165 -13.15 -40.48 -32.17
N LEU A 166 -12.65 -39.25 -32.07
CA LEU A 166 -13.46 -38.04 -31.89
C LEU A 166 -14.25 -37.67 -33.15
N THR A 167 -13.87 -38.18 -34.33
CA THR A 167 -14.66 -38.00 -35.56
C THR A 167 -16.04 -38.63 -35.47
N LYS A 168 -16.21 -39.65 -34.62
CA LYS A 168 -17.48 -40.36 -34.40
C LYS A 168 -18.43 -39.58 -33.49
N ILE A 169 -17.95 -38.53 -32.81
CA ILE A 169 -18.73 -37.73 -31.88
C ILE A 169 -19.30 -36.49 -32.60
N GLY A 170 -20.61 -36.32 -32.53
CA GLY A 170 -21.31 -35.14 -33.01
C GLY A 170 -21.50 -34.13 -31.88
N VAL A 171 -21.04 -32.89 -32.08
CA VAL A 171 -21.30 -31.75 -31.19
C VAL A 171 -22.05 -30.69 -31.98
N SER A 172 -23.16 -30.20 -31.43
CA SER A 172 -24.01 -29.21 -32.09
C SER A 172 -24.63 -28.25 -31.07
N HIS A 173 -25.05 -27.07 -31.53
CA HIS A 173 -25.91 -26.21 -30.73
C HIS A 173 -27.25 -26.87 -30.43
N ASP A 174 -27.71 -26.71 -29.20
CA ASP A 174 -29.09 -26.96 -28.82
C ASP A 174 -29.96 -25.82 -29.38
N LEU A 175 -30.77 -26.14 -30.38
CA LEU A 175 -31.62 -25.19 -31.09
C LEU A 175 -33.07 -25.68 -31.00
N ASN A 176 -33.99 -24.72 -30.93
CA ASN A 176 -35.41 -25.00 -31.09
C ASN A 176 -35.71 -25.49 -32.51
N LYS A 177 -36.84 -26.17 -32.68
CA LYS A 177 -37.24 -26.79 -33.96
C LYS A 177 -37.24 -25.79 -35.12
N GLU A 178 -37.85 -24.63 -34.93
CA GLU A 178 -37.94 -23.56 -35.94
C GLU A 178 -36.55 -23.06 -36.37
N HIS A 179 -35.69 -22.70 -35.41
CA HIS A 179 -34.31 -22.29 -35.69
C HIS A 179 -33.46 -23.41 -36.32
N GLY A 180 -33.77 -24.67 -36.01
CA GLY A 180 -33.15 -25.83 -36.63
C GLY A 180 -33.51 -25.97 -38.11
N GLU A 181 -34.77 -25.76 -38.45
CA GLU A 181 -35.27 -25.78 -39.83
C GLU A 181 -34.72 -24.60 -40.64
N GLU A 182 -34.70 -23.40 -40.05
CA GLU A 182 -34.10 -22.21 -40.65
C GLU A 182 -32.61 -22.42 -40.95
N ARG A 183 -31.84 -22.93 -39.98
CA ARG A 183 -30.43 -23.29 -40.19
C ARG A 183 -30.27 -24.30 -41.33
N LYS A 184 -31.14 -25.31 -41.41
CA LYS A 184 -31.06 -26.32 -42.47
C LYS A 184 -31.25 -25.68 -43.86
N LYS A 185 -32.23 -24.80 -43.99
CA LYS A 185 -32.50 -24.05 -45.23
C LYS A 185 -31.30 -23.19 -45.65
N LEU A 186 -30.73 -22.44 -44.71
CA LEU A 186 -29.55 -21.60 -44.96
C LEU A 186 -28.32 -22.42 -45.40
N VAL A 187 -28.11 -23.59 -44.78
CA VAL A 187 -27.00 -24.50 -45.15
C VAL A 187 -27.22 -25.09 -46.54
N GLU A 188 -28.45 -25.44 -46.89
CA GLU A 188 -28.78 -25.99 -48.21
C GLU A 188 -28.57 -24.95 -49.32
N GLU A 189 -29.06 -23.73 -49.12
CA GLU A 189 -28.83 -22.60 -50.02
C GLU A 189 -27.32 -22.29 -50.19
N ALA A 190 -26.55 -22.31 -49.10
CA ALA A 190 -25.10 -22.10 -49.17
C ALA A 190 -24.38 -23.22 -49.95
N LYS A 191 -24.82 -24.48 -49.80
CA LYS A 191 -24.27 -25.62 -50.56
C LYS A 191 -24.61 -25.53 -52.05
N GLU A 192 -25.81 -25.11 -52.40
CA GLU A 192 -26.21 -24.90 -53.80
C GLU A 192 -25.38 -23.79 -54.45
N LYS A 193 -25.19 -22.66 -53.77
CA LYS A 193 -24.32 -21.57 -54.24
C LYS A 193 -22.86 -22.03 -54.41
N GLN A 194 -22.33 -22.85 -53.50
CA GLN A 194 -20.99 -23.41 -53.63
C GLN A 194 -20.86 -24.34 -54.85
N LYS A 195 -21.85 -25.19 -55.13
CA LYS A 195 -21.86 -26.07 -56.30
C LYS A 195 -21.96 -25.29 -57.60
N ASN A 196 -22.84 -24.30 -57.67
CA ASN A 196 -22.99 -23.45 -58.86
C ASN A 196 -21.72 -22.65 -59.14
N ASN A 197 -21.05 -22.12 -58.11
CA ASN A 197 -19.76 -21.44 -58.28
C ASN A 197 -18.62 -22.39 -58.69
N GLN A 198 -18.63 -23.66 -58.25
CA GLN A 198 -17.64 -24.65 -58.69
C GLN A 198 -17.87 -25.13 -60.13
N ASN A 199 -19.12 -25.14 -60.61
CA ASN A 199 -19.44 -25.49 -61.99
C ASN A 199 -19.12 -24.34 -62.96
N ASN A 200 -19.40 -23.08 -62.58
CA ASN A 200 -19.07 -21.90 -63.40
C ASN A 200 -17.57 -21.64 -63.57
N ASN A 201 -16.71 -22.24 -62.73
CA ASN A 201 -15.25 -22.16 -62.84
C ASN A 201 -14.64 -23.35 -63.62
N LYS A 202 -15.48 -24.24 -64.18
CA LYS A 202 -15.06 -25.41 -64.97
C LYS A 202 -15.54 -25.37 -66.43
N GLU A 203 -16.32 -24.37 -66.81
CA GLU A 203 -16.58 -23.97 -68.20
C GLU A 203 -15.61 -22.85 -68.60
#